data_AF-A0A9Q0GJZ7-F1
#
_entry.id   AF-A0A9Q0GJZ7-F1
#
_cell.length_a   1.000
_cell.length_b   1.000
_cell.length_c   1.000
_cell.angle_alpha   90.00
_cell.angle_beta   90.00
_cell.angle_gamma   90.00
#
_symmetry.space_group_name_H-M   'P 1'
#
loop_
_entity.id
_entity.type
_entity.pdbx_description
1 polymer ?
#
loop_
_entity_poly.entity_id
_entity_poly.type
_entity_poly.pdbx_seq_one_letter_code
_entity_poly.pdbx_strand_id
1 'polypeptide(L)'
;WVLQTLGGWEDELDYCHQLLEEDVFNNSAWNQRYFVVTRSPLLGGLKAMRDSEVKYTVDAILANPENESPWRYLRGLYKDDTQSLVNNPEVSSVCLKVLTKKVFHIFALSMLLDLLCNGFHANEEFRAAVNAIRISESDPPVVDVIRIHESDPPETDLAKVVCSILAHLDSIRGNYWTWRKRKLPHVV
;
A
#
# COMPACT_ATOMS: atom_id res chain seq x y z
N TRP A 1 19.83 -13.51 -15.08
CA TRP A 1 21.15 -13.92 -15.57
C TRP A 1 21.35 -13.53 -17.02
N VAL A 2 20.60 -14.07 -18.00
CA VAL A 2 20.76 -13.79 -19.44
C VAL A 2 20.88 -12.29 -19.74
N LEU A 3 19.89 -11.48 -19.33
CA LEU A 3 19.90 -10.02 -19.55
C LEU A 3 21.17 -9.32 -19.04
N GLN A 4 21.64 -9.73 -17.86
CA GLN A 4 22.84 -9.14 -17.25
C GLN A 4 24.13 -9.59 -17.90
N THR A 5 24.17 -10.83 -18.40
CA THR A 5 25.39 -11.43 -18.95
C THR A 5 25.53 -11.18 -20.45
N LEU A 6 24.41 -11.16 -21.18
CA LEU A 6 24.37 -11.19 -22.65
C LEU A 6 23.65 -9.98 -23.26
N GLY A 7 22.96 -9.15 -22.48
CA GLY A 7 22.14 -8.05 -23.00
C GLY A 7 20.73 -8.49 -23.44
N GLY A 8 20.11 -7.74 -24.36
CA GLY A 8 18.74 -7.97 -24.82
C GLY A 8 17.69 -7.23 -23.96
N TRP A 9 17.97 -5.99 -23.57
CA TRP A 9 17.12 -5.21 -22.67
C TRP A 9 16.02 -4.42 -23.38
N GLU A 10 16.13 -4.27 -24.70
CA GLU A 10 15.38 -3.33 -25.54
C GLU A 10 13.87 -3.56 -25.43
N ASP A 11 13.44 -4.82 -25.52
CA ASP A 11 12.02 -5.20 -25.52
C ASP A 11 11.53 -5.74 -24.17
N GLU A 12 12.41 -5.83 -23.17
CA GLU A 12 12.10 -6.56 -21.93
C GLU A 12 11.04 -5.84 -21.08
N LEU A 13 11.01 -4.49 -21.10
CA LEU A 13 9.99 -3.72 -20.39
C LEU A 13 8.60 -3.87 -21.05
N ASP A 14 8.58 -3.94 -22.38
CA ASP A 14 7.37 -4.16 -23.17
C ASP A 14 6.87 -5.60 -23.00
N TYR A 15 7.77 -6.57 -22.92
CA TYR A 15 7.43 -7.95 -22.59
C TYR A 15 6.81 -8.06 -21.18
N CYS A 16 7.36 -7.36 -20.19
CA CYS A 16 6.73 -7.27 -18.87
C CYS A 16 5.33 -6.66 -18.94
N HIS A 17 5.12 -5.66 -19.80
CA HIS A 17 3.81 -5.06 -20.01
C HIS A 17 2.80 -6.07 -20.57
N GLN A 18 3.17 -6.81 -21.62
CA GLN A 18 2.32 -7.86 -22.21
C GLN A 18 1.89 -8.91 -21.17
N LEU A 19 2.84 -9.40 -20.36
CA LEU A 19 2.53 -10.37 -19.30
C LEU A 19 1.57 -9.82 -18.25
N LEU A 20 1.62 -8.51 -17.98
CA LEU A 20 0.73 -7.85 -17.02
C LEU A 20 -0.63 -7.47 -17.62
N GLU A 21 -0.72 -7.31 -18.95
CA GLU A 21 -2.00 -7.22 -19.65
C GLU A 21 -2.73 -8.57 -19.67
N GLU A 22 -1.99 -9.67 -19.80
CA GLU A 22 -2.54 -11.03 -19.71
C GLU A 22 -2.96 -11.39 -18.29
N ASP A 23 -2.10 -11.12 -17.30
CA ASP A 23 -2.40 -11.36 -15.89
C ASP A 23 -1.71 -10.32 -14.99
N VAL A 24 -2.49 -9.33 -14.56
CA VAL A 24 -2.02 -8.28 -13.64
C VAL A 24 -1.61 -8.85 -12.26
N PHE A 25 -2.08 -10.04 -11.87
CA PHE A 25 -1.70 -10.70 -10.62
C PHE A 25 -0.39 -11.48 -10.72
N ASN A 26 0.26 -11.50 -11.89
CA ASN A 26 1.55 -12.13 -12.09
C ASN A 26 2.68 -11.39 -11.35
N ASN A 27 2.91 -11.78 -10.09
CA ASN A 27 3.97 -11.20 -9.25
C ASN A 27 5.38 -11.37 -9.87
N SER A 28 5.61 -12.41 -10.67
CA SER A 28 6.89 -12.59 -11.37
C SER A 28 7.10 -11.52 -12.44
N ALA A 29 6.04 -11.14 -13.17
CA ALA A 29 6.10 -10.05 -14.15
C ALA A 29 6.33 -8.69 -13.47
N TRP A 30 5.66 -8.40 -12.34
CA TRP A 30 5.96 -7.19 -11.54
C TRP A 30 7.41 -7.16 -11.02
N ASN A 31 7.91 -8.29 -10.53
CA ASN A 31 9.29 -8.39 -10.06
C ASN A 31 10.29 -8.23 -11.22
N GLN A 32 10.01 -8.81 -12.38
CA GLN A 32 10.83 -8.66 -13.58
C GLN A 32 10.82 -7.21 -14.06
N ARG A 33 9.64 -6.56 -14.08
CA ARG A 33 9.52 -5.13 -14.39
C ARG A 33 10.40 -4.28 -13.49
N TYR A 34 10.40 -4.56 -12.18
CA TYR A 34 11.24 -3.84 -11.21
C TYR A 34 12.72 -4.06 -11.50
N PHE A 35 13.10 -5.31 -11.79
CA PHE A 35 14.45 -5.66 -12.19
C PHE A 35 14.88 -4.90 -13.44
N VAL A 36 14.05 -4.85 -14.48
CA VAL A 36 14.33 -4.13 -15.73
C VAL A 36 14.49 -2.63 -15.47
N VAL A 37 13.54 -2.01 -14.80
CA VAL A 37 13.58 -0.58 -14.45
C VAL A 37 14.84 -0.23 -13.65
N THR A 38 15.28 -1.10 -12.75
CA THR A 38 16.42 -0.81 -11.85
C THR A 38 17.78 -1.24 -12.39
N ARG A 39 17.84 -2.20 -13.32
CA ARG A 39 19.09 -2.83 -13.77
C ARG A 39 19.39 -2.61 -15.24
N SER A 40 18.40 -2.27 -16.07
CA SER A 40 18.63 -1.98 -17.48
C SER A 40 19.57 -0.78 -17.63
N PRO A 41 20.65 -0.90 -18.42
CA PRO A 41 21.52 0.23 -18.71
C PRO A 41 20.84 1.29 -19.60
N LEU A 42 19.70 0.94 -20.23
CA LEU A 42 18.99 1.79 -21.19
C LEU A 42 18.00 2.77 -20.54
N LEU A 43 17.51 2.45 -19.34
CA LEU A 43 16.36 3.15 -18.73
C LEU A 43 16.75 4.22 -17.70
N GLY A 44 18.03 4.34 -17.33
CA GLY A 44 18.48 5.36 -16.37
C GLY A 44 18.06 5.12 -14.91
N GLY A 45 17.49 3.95 -14.60
CA GLY A 45 17.15 3.55 -13.23
C GLY A 45 15.91 4.24 -12.66
N LEU A 46 15.69 4.08 -11.35
CA LEU A 46 14.52 4.64 -10.65
C LEU A 46 14.40 6.15 -10.85
N LYS A 47 15.51 6.91 -10.82
CA LYS A 47 15.46 8.36 -10.94
C LYS A 47 14.80 8.83 -12.24
N ALA A 48 15.04 8.12 -13.35
CA ALA A 48 14.47 8.46 -14.65
C ALA A 48 13.06 7.90 -14.84
N MET A 49 12.80 6.70 -14.31
CA MET A 49 11.56 5.96 -14.58
C MET A 49 10.46 6.18 -13.54
N ARG A 50 10.75 6.79 -12.38
CA ARG A 50 9.83 6.83 -11.24
C ARG A 50 8.46 7.37 -11.61
N ASP A 51 8.38 8.50 -12.28
CA ASP A 51 7.09 9.16 -12.54
C ASP A 51 6.19 8.32 -13.47
N SER A 52 6.75 7.77 -14.54
CA SER A 52 6.00 6.88 -15.45
C SER A 52 5.59 5.58 -14.77
N GLU A 53 6.46 5.00 -13.95
CA GLU A 53 6.19 3.76 -13.24
C GLU A 53 5.18 3.94 -12.09
N VAL A 54 5.20 5.09 -11.41
CA VAL A 54 4.17 5.45 -10.41
C VAL A 54 2.81 5.51 -11.09
N LYS A 55 2.69 6.24 -12.21
CA LYS A 55 1.44 6.33 -12.96
C LYS A 55 0.93 4.95 -13.40
N TYR A 56 1.79 4.15 -14.03
CA TYR A 56 1.45 2.78 -14.45
C TYR A 56 0.93 1.93 -13.28
N THR A 57 1.59 2.04 -12.13
CA THR A 57 1.24 1.27 -10.93
C THR A 57 -0.05 1.76 -10.28
N VAL A 58 -0.28 3.07 -10.26
CA VAL A 58 -1.53 3.68 -9.76
C VAL A 58 -2.72 3.21 -10.60
N ASP A 59 -2.58 3.18 -11.92
CA ASP A 59 -3.63 2.68 -12.82
C ASP A 59 -3.94 1.21 -12.52
N ALA A 60 -2.91 0.37 -12.33
CA ALA A 60 -3.09 -1.04 -11.95
C ALA A 60 -3.78 -1.22 -10.58
N ILE A 61 -3.41 -0.41 -9.57
CA ILE A 61 -4.04 -0.42 -8.25
C ILE A 61 -5.51 -0.01 -8.32
N LEU A 62 -5.84 1.04 -9.08
CA LEU A 62 -7.21 1.52 -9.17
C LEU A 62 -8.14 0.52 -9.86
N ALA A 63 -7.60 -0.25 -10.80
CA ALA A 63 -8.29 -1.34 -11.48
C ALA A 63 -8.49 -2.57 -10.57
N ASN A 64 -7.44 -2.98 -9.82
CA ASN A 64 -7.45 -4.20 -9.01
C ASN A 64 -6.84 -3.93 -7.61
N PRO A 65 -7.55 -3.22 -6.72
CA PRO A 65 -7.02 -2.79 -5.42
C PRO A 65 -6.65 -3.94 -4.48
N GLU A 66 -7.23 -5.13 -4.67
CA GLU A 66 -6.96 -6.38 -3.96
C GLU A 66 -5.66 -7.07 -4.39
N ASN A 67 -5.03 -6.64 -5.49
CA ASN A 67 -3.77 -7.20 -5.94
C ASN A 67 -2.60 -6.60 -5.15
N GLU A 68 -1.93 -7.40 -4.33
CA GLU A 68 -0.78 -6.95 -3.51
C GLU A 68 0.43 -6.50 -4.37
N SER A 69 0.61 -7.10 -5.55
CA SER A 69 1.81 -6.92 -6.38
C SER A 69 2.09 -5.46 -6.76
N PRO A 70 1.14 -4.70 -7.33
CA PRO A 70 1.37 -3.29 -7.64
C PRO A 70 1.57 -2.42 -6.40
N TRP A 71 0.93 -2.72 -5.26
CA TRP A 71 1.22 -1.99 -4.01
C TRP A 71 2.67 -2.19 -3.54
N ARG A 72 3.18 -3.44 -3.63
CA ARG A 72 4.58 -3.74 -3.30
C ARG A 72 5.55 -3.11 -4.30
N TYR A 73 5.20 -3.12 -5.58
CA TYR A 73 5.97 -2.47 -6.62
C TYR A 73 6.07 -0.95 -6.37
N LEU A 74 4.95 -0.29 -6.07
CA LEU A 74 4.90 1.14 -5.75
C LEU A 74 5.84 1.49 -4.60
N ARG A 75 5.85 0.72 -3.51
CA ARG A 75 6.82 0.90 -2.41
C ARG A 75 8.26 0.78 -2.90
N GLY A 76 8.53 -0.21 -3.76
CA GLY A 76 9.86 -0.47 -4.31
C GLY A 76 10.44 0.70 -5.14
N LEU A 77 9.58 1.46 -5.84
CA LEU A 77 10.01 2.62 -6.64
C LEU A 77 10.69 3.74 -5.82
N TYR A 78 10.49 3.72 -4.50
CA TYR A 78 11.05 4.67 -3.53
C TYR A 78 12.03 4.00 -2.57
N LYS A 79 12.65 2.88 -2.99
CA LYS A 79 13.67 2.22 -2.19
C LYS A 79 14.76 3.25 -1.79
N ASP A 80 15.06 3.29 -0.50
CA ASP A 80 16.02 4.21 0.15
C ASP A 80 15.64 5.71 0.08
N ASP A 81 14.40 6.05 -0.34
CA ASP A 81 13.89 7.41 -0.54
C ASP A 81 12.45 7.56 -0.02
N THR A 82 12.25 7.19 1.25
CA THR A 82 10.91 7.18 1.89
C THR A 82 10.27 8.57 1.95
N GLN A 83 11.05 9.64 2.01
CA GLN A 83 10.51 10.99 2.02
C GLN A 83 9.86 11.36 0.69
N SER A 84 10.42 10.91 -0.44
CA SER A 84 9.76 11.11 -1.74
C SER A 84 8.48 10.30 -1.87
N LEU A 85 8.39 9.11 -1.25
CA LEU A 85 7.14 8.33 -1.19
C LEU A 85 6.05 9.11 -0.43
N VAL A 86 6.39 9.62 0.76
CA VAL A 86 5.48 10.37 1.64
C VAL A 86 4.98 11.64 0.97
N ASN A 87 5.85 12.33 0.24
CA ASN A 87 5.54 13.61 -0.39
C ASN A 87 4.93 13.47 -1.80
N ASN A 88 4.82 12.25 -2.36
CA ASN A 88 4.22 12.08 -3.67
C ASN A 88 2.66 12.12 -3.58
N PRO A 89 2.00 13.11 -4.21
CA PRO A 89 0.56 13.25 -4.13
C PRO A 89 -0.21 12.11 -4.79
N GLU A 90 0.33 11.46 -5.83
CA GLU A 90 -0.33 10.32 -6.47
C GLU A 90 -0.45 9.12 -5.52
N VAL A 91 0.56 8.89 -4.67
CA VAL A 91 0.57 7.81 -3.68
C VAL A 91 -0.52 8.04 -2.62
N SER A 92 -0.61 9.26 -2.09
CA SER A 92 -1.68 9.61 -1.14
C SER A 92 -3.07 9.55 -1.80
N SER A 93 -3.20 10.07 -3.03
CA SER A 93 -4.44 10.09 -3.80
C SER A 93 -4.97 8.68 -4.07
N VAL A 94 -4.11 7.75 -4.51
CA VAL A 94 -4.53 6.37 -4.76
C VAL A 94 -4.98 5.67 -3.47
N CYS A 95 -4.27 5.90 -2.36
CA CYS A 95 -4.70 5.38 -1.04
C CYS A 95 -6.10 5.88 -0.69
N LEU A 96 -6.33 7.19 -0.75
CA LEU A 96 -7.63 7.78 -0.39
C LEU A 96 -8.76 7.28 -1.28
N LYS A 97 -8.52 7.19 -2.60
CA LYS A 97 -9.51 6.67 -3.57
C LYS A 97 -9.91 5.24 -3.23
N VAL A 98 -8.96 4.37 -2.91
CA VAL A 98 -9.25 2.96 -2.55
C VAL A 98 -9.96 2.88 -1.20
N LEU A 99 -9.49 3.61 -0.18
CA LEU A 99 -10.12 3.63 1.14
C LEU A 99 -11.57 4.11 1.08
N THR A 100 -11.86 5.12 0.25
CA THR A 100 -13.22 5.67 0.10
C THR A 100 -14.21 4.66 -0.52
N LYS A 101 -13.73 3.70 -1.33
CA LYS A 101 -14.57 2.63 -1.88
C LYS A 101 -14.96 1.58 -0.83
N LYS A 102 -14.26 1.53 0.32
CA LYS A 102 -14.49 0.60 1.43
C LYS A 102 -14.37 -0.90 1.11
N VAL A 103 -14.02 -1.28 -0.11
CA VAL A 103 -13.73 -2.67 -0.51
C VAL A 103 -12.24 -2.83 -0.79
N PHE A 104 -11.69 -4.02 -0.51
CA PHE A 104 -10.30 -4.38 -0.80
C PHE A 104 -9.26 -3.38 -0.25
N HIS A 105 -9.50 -2.89 0.96
CA HIS A 105 -8.79 -1.74 1.53
C HIS A 105 -7.57 -2.13 2.40
N ILE A 106 -7.26 -3.41 2.56
CA ILE A 106 -6.15 -3.89 3.42
C ILE A 106 -4.81 -3.29 2.96
N PHE A 107 -4.50 -3.34 1.67
CA PHE A 107 -3.23 -2.82 1.15
C PHE A 107 -3.16 -1.29 1.17
N ALA A 108 -4.29 -0.61 0.94
CA ALA A 108 -4.38 0.84 1.07
C ALA A 108 -4.21 1.30 2.53
N LEU A 109 -4.80 0.58 3.50
CA LEU A 109 -4.57 0.81 4.93
C LEU A 109 -3.11 0.56 5.31
N SER A 110 -2.50 -0.50 4.79
CA SER A 110 -1.09 -0.81 5.02
C SER A 110 -0.18 0.28 4.45
N MET A 111 -0.45 0.78 3.25
CA MET A 111 0.29 1.90 2.66
C MET A 111 0.10 3.18 3.47
N LEU A 112 -1.14 3.53 3.83
CA LEU A 112 -1.43 4.70 4.67
C LEU A 112 -0.69 4.63 6.00
N LEU A 113 -0.64 3.46 6.65
CA LEU A 113 0.11 3.28 7.89
C LEU A 113 1.60 3.59 7.69
N ASP A 114 2.20 3.13 6.60
CA ASP A 114 3.60 3.43 6.28
C ASP A 114 3.80 4.93 6.06
N LEU A 115 2.89 5.59 5.33
CA LEU A 115 2.94 7.04 5.11
C LEU A 115 2.88 7.80 6.45
N LEU A 116 1.90 7.48 7.31
CA LEU A 116 1.73 8.10 8.63
C LEU A 116 2.98 7.92 9.51
N CYS A 117 3.55 6.72 9.52
CA CYS A 117 4.76 6.42 10.30
C CYS A 117 5.99 7.21 9.83
N ASN A 118 5.98 7.74 8.61
CA ASN A 118 7.09 8.47 8.01
C ASN A 118 6.82 9.97 7.83
N GLY A 119 5.81 10.51 8.53
CA GLY A 119 5.55 11.95 8.61
C GLY A 119 4.45 12.47 7.69
N PHE A 120 3.65 11.59 7.07
CA PHE A 120 2.47 12.03 6.31
C PHE A 120 1.41 12.65 7.22
N HIS A 121 0.96 13.85 6.87
CA HIS A 121 -0.12 14.54 7.58
C HIS A 121 -1.48 14.25 6.92
N ALA A 122 -2.19 13.24 7.43
CA ALA A 122 -3.53 12.92 6.96
C ALA A 122 -4.51 14.09 7.20
N ASN A 123 -5.24 14.46 6.14
CA ASN A 123 -6.33 15.42 6.19
C ASN A 123 -7.62 14.78 6.74
N GLU A 124 -8.70 15.55 6.82
CA GLU A 124 -10.00 15.07 7.31
C GLU A 124 -10.64 14.00 6.42
N GLU A 125 -10.35 13.98 5.12
CA GLU A 125 -10.87 12.96 4.21
C GLU A 125 -10.30 11.57 4.54
N PHE A 126 -9.00 11.49 4.85
CA PHE A 126 -8.39 10.24 5.33
C PHE A 126 -8.99 9.78 6.65
N ARG A 127 -9.18 10.68 7.62
CA ARG A 127 -9.82 10.35 8.90
C ARG A 127 -11.24 9.84 8.69
N ALA A 128 -12.02 10.51 7.85
CA ALA A 128 -13.38 10.12 7.52
C ALA A 128 -13.42 8.73 6.85
N ALA A 129 -12.55 8.48 5.86
CA ALA A 129 -12.48 7.19 5.17
C ALA A 129 -12.12 6.03 6.11
N VAL A 130 -11.09 6.20 6.95
CA VAL A 130 -10.67 5.19 7.93
C VAL A 130 -11.76 4.93 8.98
N ASN A 131 -12.40 5.98 9.50
CA ASN A 131 -13.52 5.81 10.44
C ASN A 131 -14.72 5.10 9.80
N ALA A 132 -15.03 5.39 8.54
CA ALA A 132 -16.11 4.74 7.82
C ALA A 132 -15.84 3.24 7.60
N ILE A 133 -14.59 2.86 7.35
CA ILE A 133 -14.17 1.44 7.32
C ILE A 133 -14.33 0.82 8.70
N ARG A 134 -13.80 1.46 9.76
CA ARG A 134 -13.92 0.95 11.13
C ARG A 134 -15.37 0.62 11.51
N ILE A 135 -16.30 1.51 11.19
CA ILE A 135 -17.73 1.32 11.47
C ILE A 135 -18.29 0.14 10.67
N SER A 136 -17.96 0.04 9.37
CA SER A 136 -18.40 -1.05 8.50
C SER A 136 -17.98 -2.43 9.00
N GLU A 137 -16.81 -2.53 9.61
CA GLU A 137 -16.22 -3.78 10.08
C GLU A 137 -16.56 -4.10 11.55
N SER A 138 -17.27 -3.20 12.26
CA SER A 138 -17.62 -3.36 13.67
C SER A 138 -18.97 -4.08 13.90
N ASP A 139 -19.77 -4.35 12.87
CA ASP A 139 -21.11 -4.94 13.01
C ASP A 139 -21.17 -6.43 12.62
N PRO A 140 -21.77 -7.28 13.47
CA PRO A 140 -22.73 -8.30 13.03
C PRO A 140 -24.15 -7.90 13.44
N PRO A 141 -25.18 -8.15 12.61
CA PRO A 141 -26.57 -7.97 13.00
C PRO A 141 -27.05 -9.17 13.82
N VAL A 142 -26.55 -9.39 15.04
CA VAL A 142 -27.21 -10.33 15.99
C VAL A 142 -26.97 -9.91 17.44
N VAL A 143 -28.10 -9.76 18.14
CA VAL A 143 -28.30 -9.65 19.60
C VAL A 143 -27.35 -10.49 20.47
N ASP A 144 -26.98 -9.89 21.61
CA ASP A 144 -26.38 -10.47 22.83
C ASP A 144 -24.96 -11.05 22.78
N VAL A 145 -23.93 -10.23 23.05
CA VAL A 145 -22.79 -10.62 23.92
C VAL A 145 -22.19 -9.39 24.64
N ILE A 146 -22.53 -9.26 25.93
CA ILE A 146 -21.67 -8.99 27.09
C ILE A 146 -20.41 -8.09 26.90
N ARG A 147 -20.48 -6.90 27.53
CA ARG A 147 -19.40 -6.08 28.14
C ARG A 147 -18.06 -6.01 27.39
N ILE A 148 -17.86 -4.90 26.67
CA ILE A 148 -16.51 -4.38 26.44
C ILE A 148 -16.24 -3.32 27.51
N HIS A 149 -15.14 -3.50 28.24
CA HIS A 149 -14.61 -2.53 29.19
C HIS A 149 -14.41 -1.16 28.51
N GLU A 150 -15.26 -0.19 28.85
CA GLU A 150 -14.98 1.23 28.68
C GLU A 150 -13.89 1.64 29.68
N SER A 151 -12.62 1.64 29.25
CA SER A 151 -11.55 2.25 30.05
C SER A 151 -10.30 2.60 29.24
N ASP A 152 -10.44 2.95 27.96
CA ASP A 152 -9.38 3.64 27.21
C ASP A 152 -9.99 4.88 26.54
N PRO A 153 -9.32 6.05 26.58
CA PRO A 153 -9.76 7.21 25.82
C PRO A 153 -9.86 6.86 24.33
N PRO A 154 -10.80 7.47 23.57
CA PRO A 154 -10.93 7.19 22.15
C PRO A 154 -9.58 7.42 21.47
N GLU A 155 -9.06 6.40 20.79
CA GLU A 155 -7.74 6.45 20.19
C GLU A 155 -7.74 7.46 19.04
N THR A 156 -7.12 8.63 19.27
CA THR A 156 -7.10 9.77 18.34
C THR A 156 -5.97 9.69 17.32
N ASP A 157 -4.95 8.88 17.60
CA ASP A 157 -3.85 8.60 16.70
C ASP A 157 -4.32 7.69 15.55
N LEU A 158 -4.44 8.28 14.35
CA LEU A 158 -4.91 7.61 13.16
C LEU A 158 -4.08 6.36 12.83
N ALA A 159 -2.76 6.36 13.06
CA ALA A 159 -1.90 5.22 12.78
C ALA A 159 -2.25 4.02 13.68
N LYS A 160 -2.60 4.28 14.95
CA LYS A 160 -3.02 3.24 15.89
C LYS A 160 -4.43 2.72 15.57
N VAL A 161 -5.33 3.59 15.11
CA VAL A 161 -6.65 3.19 14.60
C VAL A 161 -6.49 2.27 13.39
N VAL A 162 -5.65 2.64 12.41
CA VAL A 162 -5.37 1.81 11.23
C VAL A 162 -4.78 0.45 11.63
N CYS A 163 -3.83 0.39 12.58
CA CYS A 163 -3.31 -0.89 13.08
C CYS A 163 -4.41 -1.77 13.68
N SER A 164 -5.37 -1.18 14.40
CA SER A 164 -6.46 -1.92 15.04
C SER A 164 -7.42 -2.51 14.00
N ILE A 165 -7.74 -1.75 12.95
CA ILE A 165 -8.55 -2.23 11.81
C ILE A 165 -7.81 -3.37 11.10
N LEU A 166 -6.53 -3.19 10.78
CA LEU A 166 -5.71 -4.22 10.12
C LEU A 166 -5.61 -5.50 10.96
N ALA A 167 -5.52 -5.39 12.29
CA ALA A 167 -5.50 -6.55 13.17
C ALA A 167 -6.78 -7.41 13.10
N HIS A 168 -7.92 -6.78 12.80
CA HIS A 168 -9.19 -7.46 12.62
C HIS A 168 -9.30 -8.08 11.22
N LEU A 169 -8.98 -7.31 10.17
CA LEU A 169 -9.20 -7.70 8.78
C LEU A 169 -8.15 -8.66 8.22
N ASP A 170 -6.91 -8.52 8.64
CA ASP A 170 -5.80 -9.41 8.28
C ASP A 170 -5.46 -10.27 9.50
N SER A 171 -6.42 -11.13 9.88
CA SER A 171 -6.37 -11.95 11.09
C SER A 171 -5.15 -12.86 11.13
N ILE A 172 -4.69 -13.34 9.97
CA ILE A 172 -3.44 -14.11 9.83
C ILE A 172 -2.24 -13.31 10.36
N ARG A 173 -2.21 -11.99 10.12
CA ARG A 173 -1.17 -11.08 10.63
C ARG A 173 -1.64 -10.26 11.84
N GLY A 174 -2.73 -10.66 12.52
CA GLY A 174 -3.30 -9.90 13.63
C GLY A 174 -2.32 -9.61 14.77
N ASN A 175 -1.47 -10.59 15.09
CA ASN A 175 -0.40 -10.44 16.08
C ASN A 175 0.66 -9.41 15.62
N TYR A 176 1.00 -9.40 14.34
CA TYR A 176 1.94 -8.44 13.77
C TYR A 176 1.37 -7.01 13.86
N TRP A 177 0.09 -6.81 13.49
CA TRP A 177 -0.54 -5.50 13.57
C TRP A 177 -0.68 -5.00 15.01
N THR A 178 -0.99 -5.89 15.96
CA THR A 178 -1.01 -5.59 17.40
C THR A 178 0.37 -5.18 17.91
N TRP A 179 1.42 -5.91 17.52
CA TRP A 179 2.80 -5.55 17.82
C TRP A 179 3.18 -4.19 17.21
N ARG A 180 2.82 -3.96 15.93
CA ARG A 180 3.13 -2.74 15.20
C ARG A 180 2.51 -1.53 15.88
N LYS A 181 1.24 -1.62 16.31
CA LYS A 181 0.54 -0.59 17.10
C LYS A 181 1.33 -0.18 18.34
N ARG A 182 1.84 -1.14 19.11
CA ARG A 182 2.63 -0.90 20.33
C ARG A 182 4.00 -0.27 20.06
N LYS A 183 4.51 -0.39 18.83
CA LYS A 183 5.80 0.19 18.41
C LYS A 183 5.66 1.57 17.79
N LEU A 184 4.44 2.07 17.59
CA LEU A 184 4.23 3.45 17.17
C LEU A 184 4.68 4.40 18.29
N PRO A 185 5.32 5.52 17.95
CA PRO A 185 5.68 6.53 18.94
C PRO A 185 4.42 7.03 19.65
N HIS A 186 4.51 7.28 20.95
CA HIS A 186 3.43 7.97 21.64
C HIS A 186 3.39 9.40 21.12
N VAL A 187 2.24 9.81 20.57
CA VAL A 187 1.95 11.23 20.34
C VAL A 187 1.93 11.87 21.73
N VAL A 188 2.95 12.68 22.02
CA VAL A 188 3.06 13.46 23.26
C VAL A 188 2.12 14.64 23.19
#